data_AF-A0A291H2A1-F1
#
_entry.id   AF-A0A291H2A1-F1
#
_cell.length_a   1.000
_cell.length_b   1.000
_cell.length_c   1.000
_cell.angle_alpha   90.00
_cell.angle_beta   90.00
_cell.angle_gamma   90.00
#
_symmetry.space_group_name_H-M   'P 1'
#
loop_
_entity.id
_entity.type
_entity.pdbx_description
1 polymer ?
#
loop_
_entity_poly.entity_id
_entity_poly.type
_entity_poly.pdbx_seq_one_letter_code
_entity_poly.pdbx_strand_id
1 'polypeptide(L)'
;MVNVLYTEPTTQELSVELLDTPVAIRATPASYHWDLGDGNTITTSDPGKPYPAEVVTSTYTQEGWYDITLTTTFSGQFSVAGGEWQDIDGTIEVASDPVPIFSKSLESRLVNGDVPIDEDEDPWVPERAPDTEGPKDPEARHRNI
;
A
#
# COMPACT_ATOMS: atom_id res chain seq x y z
N MET A 1 8.01 7.20 -13.28
CA MET A 1 6.94 8.11 -12.81
C MET A 1 6.87 8.00 -11.30
N VAL A 2 6.62 9.09 -10.58
CA VAL A 2 6.43 9.05 -9.12
C VAL A 2 5.05 8.47 -8.82
N ASN A 3 5.00 7.43 -8.00
CA ASN A 3 3.78 6.90 -7.43
C ASN A 3 3.65 7.40 -5.98
N VAL A 4 2.52 8.02 -5.64
CA VAL A 4 2.23 8.52 -4.28
C VAL A 4 1.40 7.46 -3.55
N LEU A 5 1.87 7.07 -2.37
CA LEU A 5 1.24 6.09 -1.50
C LEU A 5 0.58 6.82 -0.33
N TYR A 6 -0.66 6.47 -0.02
CA TYR A 6 -1.33 6.98 1.16
C TYR A 6 -2.41 6.02 1.66
N THR A 7 -2.75 6.12 2.93
CA THR A 7 -3.85 5.40 3.58
C THR A 7 -4.61 6.32 4.52
N GLU A 8 -5.78 5.88 4.97
CA GLU A 8 -6.58 6.61 5.96
C GLU A 8 -6.26 6.10 7.37
N PRO A 9 -5.70 6.93 8.27
CA PRO A 9 -5.27 6.51 9.61
C PRO A 9 -6.46 6.43 10.59
N THR A 10 -7.49 5.66 10.25
CA THR A 10 -8.74 5.63 11.02
C THR A 10 -8.63 4.67 12.21
N THR A 11 -8.81 5.19 13.43
CA THR A 11 -8.96 4.37 14.64
C THR A 11 -10.19 3.49 14.51
N GLN A 12 -10.02 2.19 14.79
CA GLN A 12 -11.10 1.22 14.75
C GLN A 12 -11.60 0.96 16.18
N GLU A 13 -12.92 1.00 16.38
CA GLU A 13 -13.53 0.65 17.65
C GLU A 13 -14.35 -0.65 17.51
N LEU A 14 -14.16 -1.56 18.45
CA LEU A 14 -14.86 -2.84 18.52
C LEU A 14 -15.48 -3.00 19.90
N SER A 15 -16.76 -3.35 19.94
CA SER A 15 -17.45 -3.71 21.19
C SER A 15 -17.71 -5.22 21.21
N VAL A 16 -17.27 -5.89 22.27
CA VAL A 16 -17.46 -7.33 22.48
C VAL A 16 -18.02 -7.60 23.87
N GLU A 17 -18.74 -8.69 24.05
CA GLU A 17 -19.16 -9.18 25.36
C GLU A 17 -18.32 -10.40 25.75
N LEU A 18 -17.62 -10.31 26.88
CA LEU A 18 -16.82 -11.39 27.44
C LEU A 18 -17.40 -11.78 28.79
N LEU A 19 -17.93 -13.00 28.92
CA LEU A 19 -18.53 -13.50 30.17
C LEU A 19 -19.60 -12.54 30.73
N ASP A 20 -20.54 -12.11 29.87
CA ASP A 20 -21.60 -11.15 30.19
C ASP A 20 -21.09 -9.76 30.63
N THR A 21 -19.81 -9.45 30.36
CA THR A 21 -19.21 -8.14 30.64
C THR A 21 -18.89 -7.43 29.33
N PRO A 22 -19.43 -6.21 29.10
CA PRO A 22 -19.11 -5.45 27.89
C PRO A 22 -17.67 -4.94 27.94
N VAL A 23 -16.95 -5.13 26.85
CA VAL A 23 -15.57 -4.68 26.65
C VAL A 23 -15.50 -3.88 25.34
N ALA A 24 -15.04 -2.65 25.43
CA ALA A 24 -14.72 -1.82 24.27
C ALA A 24 -13.22 -1.92 23.98
N ILE A 25 -12.87 -2.04 22.71
CA ILE A 25 -11.50 -2.09 22.21
C ILE A 25 -11.35 -0.97 21.20
N ARG A 26 -10.27 -0.19 21.30
CA ARG A 26 -9.88 0.79 20.28
C ARG A 26 -8.49 0.44 19.74
N ALA A 27 -8.37 0.33 18.42
CA ALA A 27 -7.13 0.04 17.73
C ALA A 27 -6.70 1.28 16.94
N THR A 28 -5.54 1.83 17.27
CA THR A 28 -4.98 3.04 16.63
C THR A 28 -3.80 2.65 15.75
N PRO A 29 -3.78 3.04 14.46
CA PRO A 29 -2.63 2.82 13.60
C PRO A 29 -1.36 3.47 14.19
N ALA A 30 -0.27 2.72 14.23
CA ALA A 30 1.02 3.17 14.77
C ALA A 30 2.14 3.15 13.73
N SER A 31 2.10 2.21 12.77
CA SER A 31 3.10 2.08 11.71
C SER A 31 2.49 1.48 10.46
N TYR A 32 3.05 1.84 9.30
CA TYR A 32 2.62 1.43 7.97
C TYR A 32 3.81 0.80 7.24
N HIS A 33 3.66 -0.44 6.79
CA HIS A 33 4.65 -1.16 6.01
C HIS A 33 4.10 -1.46 4.62
N TRP A 34 4.66 -0.80 3.61
CA TRP A 34 4.32 -0.97 2.21
C TRP A 34 5.26 -1.97 1.55
N ASP A 35 4.71 -3.02 0.95
CA ASP A 35 5.37 -3.86 -0.05
C ASP A 35 4.92 -3.40 -1.44
N LEU A 36 5.88 -3.09 -2.31
CA LEU A 36 5.61 -2.55 -3.64
C LEU A 36 5.50 -3.64 -4.72
N GLY A 37 5.65 -4.92 -4.37
CA GLY A 37 5.50 -6.02 -5.33
C GLY A 37 6.72 -6.23 -6.24
N ASP A 38 7.65 -5.27 -6.34
CA ASP A 38 8.94 -5.40 -7.02
C ASP A 38 10.08 -5.81 -6.06
N GLY A 39 9.79 -5.96 -4.76
CA GLY A 39 10.76 -6.27 -3.70
C GLY A 39 11.26 -5.05 -2.93
N ASN A 40 10.98 -3.83 -3.39
CA ASN A 40 11.17 -2.64 -2.60
C ASN A 40 10.10 -2.56 -1.49
N THR A 41 10.48 -2.07 -0.31
CA THR A 41 9.54 -1.83 0.78
C THR A 41 9.76 -0.46 1.43
N ILE A 42 8.70 0.05 2.08
CA ILE A 42 8.72 1.31 2.81
C ILE A 42 8.03 1.13 4.14
N THR A 43 8.70 1.44 5.25
CA THR A 43 8.08 1.53 6.57
C THR A 43 8.04 2.98 7.03
N THR A 44 6.90 3.43 7.55
CA THR A 44 6.73 4.81 8.04
C THR A 44 5.66 4.89 9.13
N SER A 45 5.72 5.94 9.96
CA SER A 45 4.64 6.30 10.88
C SER A 45 3.66 7.31 10.31
N ASP A 46 3.97 7.93 9.16
CA ASP A 46 3.06 8.84 8.47
C ASP A 46 2.17 8.04 7.50
N PRO A 47 0.83 8.18 7.53
CA PRO A 47 -0.05 7.48 6.61
C PRO A 47 0.10 7.93 5.15
N GLY A 48 0.93 8.93 4.87
CA GLY A 48 1.03 9.58 3.57
C GLY A 48 -0.11 10.57 3.35
N LYS A 49 -0.14 11.16 2.16
CA LYS A 49 -1.17 12.12 1.74
C LYS A 49 -1.47 11.95 0.26
N PRO A 50 -2.70 12.23 -0.19
CA PRO A 50 -3.01 12.17 -1.61
C PRO A 50 -2.17 13.18 -2.41
N TYR A 51 -1.93 12.88 -3.68
CA TYR A 51 -1.30 13.80 -4.62
C TYR A 51 -1.98 15.18 -4.57
N PRO A 52 -1.23 16.31 -4.58
CA PRO A 52 0.19 16.45 -4.95
C PRO A 52 1.19 16.30 -3.80
N ALA A 53 0.77 15.83 -2.62
CA ALA A 53 1.69 15.65 -1.51
C ALA A 53 2.57 14.41 -1.71
N GLU A 54 3.88 14.60 -1.84
CA GLU A 54 4.86 13.53 -2.09
C GLU A 54 5.53 13.04 -0.78
N VAL A 55 4.71 12.72 0.24
CA VAL A 55 5.21 12.31 1.56
C VAL A 55 5.77 10.89 1.53
N VAL A 56 5.00 9.95 0.98
CA VAL A 56 5.42 8.56 0.77
C VAL A 56 5.35 8.29 -0.72
N THR A 57 6.51 8.02 -1.33
CA THR A 57 6.61 7.86 -2.78
C THR A 57 7.45 6.66 -3.18
N SER A 58 7.10 6.07 -4.31
CA SER A 58 7.84 4.99 -4.96
C SER A 58 8.00 5.25 -6.46
N THR A 59 8.89 4.50 -7.08
CA THR A 59 9.10 4.53 -8.53
C THR A 59 9.56 3.14 -8.96
N TYR A 60 8.97 2.64 -10.04
CA TYR A 60 9.37 1.39 -10.68
C TYR A 60 10.39 1.67 -11.79
N THR A 61 11.42 0.84 -11.87
CA THR A 61 12.48 0.94 -12.88
C THR A 61 12.21 0.07 -14.10
N GLN A 62 11.36 -0.95 -13.96
CA GLN A 62 11.00 -1.90 -15.00
C GLN A 62 9.50 -1.83 -15.28
N GLU A 63 9.13 -2.20 -16.50
CA GLU A 63 7.74 -2.29 -16.93
C GLU A 63 7.12 -3.61 -16.45
N GLY A 64 5.82 -3.57 -16.12
CA GLY A 64 5.04 -4.74 -15.76
C GLY A 64 4.00 -4.46 -14.67
N TRP A 65 3.23 -5.51 -14.36
CA TRP A 65 2.26 -5.52 -13.27
C TRP A 65 2.93 -5.77 -11.92
N TYR A 66 2.53 -5.00 -10.91
CA TYR A 66 2.98 -5.12 -9.54
C TYR A 66 1.78 -5.06 -8.59
N ASP A 67 1.84 -5.82 -7.50
CA ASP A 67 0.85 -5.77 -6.42
C ASP A 67 1.41 -5.01 -5.23
N ILE A 68 0.79 -3.87 -4.91
CA ILE A 68 1.15 -3.10 -3.72
C ILE A 68 0.30 -3.60 -2.56
N THR A 69 0.94 -3.96 -1.45
CA THR A 69 0.27 -4.38 -0.21
C THR A 69 0.69 -3.48 0.94
N LEU A 70 -0.27 -3.11 1.80
CA LEU A 70 0.00 -2.38 3.03
C LEU A 70 -0.26 -3.28 4.24
N THR A 71 0.73 -3.44 5.10
CA THR A 71 0.57 -3.99 6.44
C THR A 71 0.57 -2.84 7.45
N THR A 72 -0.56 -2.62 8.13
CA THR A 72 -0.69 -1.62 9.19
C THR A 72 -0.54 -2.27 10.56
N THR A 73 0.37 -1.75 11.36
CA THR A 73 0.54 -2.14 12.76
C THR A 73 -0.29 -1.22 13.65
N PHE A 74 -1.17 -1.80 14.46
CA PHE A 74 -2.04 -1.10 15.41
C PHE A 74 -1.57 -1.31 16.84
N SER A 75 -1.63 -0.25 17.64
CA SER A 75 -1.64 -0.32 19.10
C SER A 75 -3.09 -0.30 19.61
N GLY A 76 -3.36 -1.10 20.64
CA GLY A 76 -4.71 -1.30 21.16
C GLY A 76 -4.88 -0.76 22.58
N GLN A 77 -6.08 -0.31 22.90
CA GLN A 77 -6.50 -0.05 24.28
C GLN A 77 -7.88 -0.69 24.49
N PHE A 78 -8.19 -1.09 25.72
CA PHE A 78 -9.47 -1.68 26.09
C PHE A 78 -10.09 -1.01 27.31
N SER A 79 -11.42 -1.02 27.39
CA SER A 79 -12.19 -0.56 28.55
C SER A 79 -13.22 -1.63 28.92
N VAL A 80 -13.30 -1.97 30.20
CA VAL A 80 -14.21 -2.99 30.73
C VAL A 80 -15.36 -2.29 31.46
N ALA A 81 -16.59 -2.64 31.10
CA ALA A 81 -17.82 -2.09 31.71
C ALA A 81 -17.88 -0.55 31.75
N GLY A 82 -17.28 0.12 30.76
CA GLY A 82 -17.21 1.59 30.70
C GLY A 82 -16.21 2.22 31.68
N GLY A 83 -15.27 1.44 32.21
CA GLY A 83 -14.17 1.91 33.06
C GLY A 83 -13.06 2.65 32.30
N GLU A 84 -11.95 2.90 32.98
CA GLU A 84 -10.78 3.56 32.38
C GLU A 84 -10.18 2.71 31.23
N TRP A 85 -9.70 3.40 30.19
CA TRP A 85 -8.98 2.77 29.09
C TRP A 85 -7.60 2.30 29.56
N GLN A 86 -7.31 1.03 29.30
CA GLN A 86 -6.06 0.38 29.61
C GLN A 86 -5.34 -0.01 28.33
N ASP A 87 -4.02 0.10 28.31
CA ASP A 87 -3.22 -0.32 27.16
C ASP A 87 -3.24 -1.84 27.01
N ILE A 88 -3.29 -2.30 25.77
CA ILE A 88 -3.08 -3.71 25.42
C ILE A 88 -1.58 -3.88 25.19
N ASP A 89 -0.94 -4.75 25.97
CA ASP A 89 0.44 -5.13 25.74
C ASP A 89 0.54 -5.91 24.42
N GLY A 90 1.11 -5.26 23.40
CA GLY A 90 1.36 -5.83 22.09
C GLY A 90 0.79 -4.98 20.95
N THR A 91 0.93 -5.51 19.74
CA THR A 91 0.43 -4.89 18.51
C THR A 91 -0.32 -5.92 17.67
N ILE A 92 -1.20 -5.42 16.82
CA ILE A 92 -1.92 -6.23 15.83
C ILE A 92 -1.48 -5.75 14.44
N GLU A 93 -1.20 -6.68 13.54
CA GLU A 93 -0.89 -6.36 12.15
C GLU A 93 -2.06 -6.76 11.26
N VAL A 94 -2.45 -5.84 10.36
CA VAL A 94 -3.51 -6.06 9.39
C VAL A 94 -2.95 -5.75 8.00
N ALA A 95 -2.93 -6.76 7.13
CA ALA A 95 -2.59 -6.60 5.73
C ALA A 95 -3.83 -6.19 4.93
N SER A 96 -3.64 -5.27 3.97
CA SER A 96 -4.64 -4.94 2.97
C SER A 96 -4.75 -6.02 1.91
N ASP A 97 -5.83 -6.00 1.13
CA ASP A 97 -5.84 -6.65 -0.17
C ASP A 97 -4.79 -5.98 -1.09
N PRO A 98 -4.18 -6.73 -2.02
CA PRO A 98 -3.23 -6.18 -2.97
C PRO A 98 -3.92 -5.21 -3.94
N VAL A 99 -3.28 -4.08 -4.19
CA VAL A 99 -3.71 -3.11 -5.21
C VAL A 99 -2.80 -3.27 -6.43
N PRO A 100 -3.34 -3.71 -7.59
CA PRO A 100 -2.53 -3.90 -8.78
C PRO A 100 -2.21 -2.54 -9.44
N ILE A 101 -0.97 -2.38 -9.89
CA ILE A 101 -0.51 -1.26 -10.69
C ILE A 101 0.29 -1.75 -11.89
N PHE A 102 0.11 -1.10 -13.04
CA PHE A 102 0.96 -1.31 -14.21
C PHE A 102 1.98 -0.18 -14.34
N SER A 103 3.26 -0.51 -14.27
CA SER A 103 4.36 0.40 -14.57
C SER A 103 4.60 0.36 -16.08
N LYS A 104 4.46 1.49 -16.78
CA LYS A 104 4.77 1.60 -18.21
C LYS A 104 6.03 2.43 -18.44
N SER A 105 6.90 1.95 -19.32
CA SER A 105 8.04 2.71 -19.85
C SER A 105 7.71 3.23 -21.24
N LEU A 106 8.01 4.50 -21.53
CA LEU A 106 7.82 5.09 -22.85
C LEU A 106 9.15 5.55 -23.41
N GLU A 107 9.58 4.93 -24.51
CA GLU A 107 10.77 5.34 -25.24
C GLU A 107 10.38 6.30 -26.37
N SER A 108 10.97 7.50 -26.37
CA SER A 108 10.78 8.46 -27.46
C SER A 108 11.53 8.00 -28.71
N ARG A 109 10.79 7.57 -29.73
CA ARG A 109 11.32 7.32 -31.08
C ARG A 109 10.74 8.35 -32.06
N LEU A 110 11.58 8.84 -32.98
CA LEU A 110 11.09 9.68 -34.09
C LEU A 110 10.30 8.77 -35.04
N VAL A 111 8.98 8.78 -34.89
CA VAL A 111 8.04 8.06 -35.76
C VAL A 111 7.48 9.02 -36.80
N ASN A 112 7.05 8.47 -37.94
CA ASN A 112 6.21 9.23 -38.84
C ASN A 112 4.86 9.46 -38.15
N GLY A 113 4.53 10.71 -37.83
CA GLY A 113 3.30 11.07 -37.11
C GLY A 113 2.00 10.80 -37.89
N ASP A 114 2.11 10.46 -39.17
CA ASP A 114 0.97 10.04 -40.01
C ASP A 114 0.56 8.58 -39.79
N VAL A 115 1.37 7.78 -39.07
CA VAL A 115 1.01 6.40 -38.70
C VAL A 115 0.29 6.44 -37.35
N PRO A 116 -1.00 6.07 -37.29
CA PRO A 116 -1.71 5.96 -36.03
C PRO A 116 -1.04 4.92 -35.11
N ILE A 117 -1.10 5.16 -33.80
CA ILE A 117 -0.82 4.09 -32.83
C ILE A 117 -1.90 3.01 -32.96
N ASP A 118 -1.47 1.76 -33.01
CA ASP A 118 -2.36 0.61 -32.98
C ASP A 118 -2.46 0.12 -31.53
N GLU A 119 -3.46 0.60 -30.81
CA GLU A 119 -3.70 0.24 -29.40
C GLU A 119 -4.30 -1.18 -29.26
N ASP A 120 -4.76 -1.78 -30.36
CA ASP A 120 -5.24 -3.17 -30.37
C ASP A 120 -4.05 -4.14 -30.43
N GLU A 121 -2.96 -3.77 -31.10
CA GLU A 121 -1.70 -4.52 -31.12
C GLU A 121 -0.77 -4.23 -29.92
N ASP A 122 -0.68 -2.98 -29.45
CA ASP A 122 0.14 -2.54 -28.31
C ASP A 122 -0.68 -1.70 -27.32
N PRO A 123 -1.47 -2.35 -26.44
CA PRO A 123 -2.34 -1.64 -25.53
C PRO A 123 -1.56 -0.79 -24.53
N TRP A 124 -2.16 0.33 -24.13
CA TRP A 124 -1.52 1.19 -23.13
C TRP A 124 -1.32 0.46 -21.79
N VAL A 125 -2.26 -0.40 -21.39
CA VAL A 125 -2.14 -1.32 -20.25
C VAL A 125 -2.50 -2.72 -20.74
N PRO A 126 -1.55 -3.67 -20.75
CA PRO A 126 -1.83 -5.05 -21.17
C PRO A 126 -2.65 -5.79 -20.12
N GLU A 127 -3.38 -6.83 -20.55
CA GLU A 127 -4.03 -7.75 -19.62
C GLU A 127 -2.99 -8.41 -18.71
N ARG A 128 -3.35 -8.62 -17.43
CA ARG A 128 -2.45 -9.24 -16.46
C ARG A 128 -2.31 -10.74 -16.74
N ALA A 129 -1.13 -11.11 -17.23
CA ALA A 129 -0.71 -12.47 -17.53
C ALA A 129 0.75 -12.70 -17.04
N PRO A 130 1.22 -13.97 -16.92
CA PRO A 130 2.55 -14.28 -16.36
C PRO A 130 3.74 -13.60 -17.06
N ASP A 131 3.61 -13.28 -18.34
CA ASP A 131 4.60 -12.59 -19.18
C ASP A 131 4.55 -11.06 -19.05
N THR A 132 3.47 -10.52 -18.46
CA THR A 132 3.29 -9.09 -18.16
C THR A 132 3.53 -8.76 -16.69
N GLU A 133 3.83 -9.75 -15.84
CA GLU A 133 4.24 -9.51 -14.46
C GLU A 133 5.58 -8.78 -14.42
N GLY A 134 5.65 -7.77 -13.57
CA GLY A 134 6.85 -6.99 -13.38
C GLY A 134 7.94 -7.82 -12.70
N PRO A 135 9.19 -7.75 -13.19
CA PRO A 135 10.32 -8.41 -12.54
C PRO A 135 10.62 -7.75 -11.19
N LYS A 136 11.22 -8.52 -10.28
CA LYS A 136 11.80 -7.96 -9.05
C LYS A 136 12.94 -7.00 -9.39
N ASP A 137 13.06 -5.95 -8.60
CA ASP A 137 14.16 -4.99 -8.69
C ASP A 137 15.43 -5.63 -8.12
N PRO A 138 16.50 -5.83 -8.91
CA PRO A 138 17.77 -6.36 -8.41
C PRO A 138 18.44 -5.42 -7.39
N GLU A 139 18.08 -4.13 -7.40
CA GLU A 139 18.57 -3.12 -6.48
C GLU A 139 17.55 -2.78 -5.37
N ALA A 140 16.57 -3.67 -5.15
CA ALA A 140 15.50 -3.48 -4.18
C ALA A 140 16.00 -3.00 -2.81
N ARG A 141 15.30 -2.00 -2.27
CA ARG A 141 15.65 -1.31 -1.03
C ARG A 141 14.49 -1.36 -0.05
N HIS A 142 14.86 -1.39 1.23
CA HIS A 142 13.94 -1.31 2.35
C HIS A 142 14.14 0.07 2.99
N ARG A 143 13.17 0.96 2.84
CA ARG A 143 13.26 2.34 3.33
C ARG A 143 12.49 2.50 4.63
N ASN A 144 13.06 3.24 5.57
CA ASN A 144 12.35 3.72 6.76
C ASN A 144 12.32 5.25 6.68
N ILE A 145 11.13 5.84 6.69
CA ILE A 145 10.92 7.28 6.54
C ILE A 145 10.08 7.86 7.67
#